data_AF-A0AAU9XYQ6-F1
#
_entry.id   AF-A0AAU9XYQ6-F1
#
_cell.length_a   1.000
_cell.length_b   1.000
_cell.length_c   1.000
_cell.angle_alpha   90.00
_cell.angle_beta   90.00
_cell.angle_gamma   90.00
#
_symmetry.space_group_name_H-M   'P 1'
#
loop_
_entity.id
_entity.type
_entity.pdbx_description
1 polymer ?
#
loop_
_entity_poly.entity_id
_entity_poly.type
_entity_poly.pdbx_seq_one_letter_code
_entity_poly.pdbx_strand_id
1 'polypeptide(L)'
;MKFLQIKFREKQPEGFAKRGINWHLCSVIVKKGGKLEVSSNAHLLNSCSQYWFAVLSIHEQLMTLIKITHPIITKVYLRSDKAGCYYTSGLLAALRVVRSSQGIDVVKYDFAEPQHGKDICYR
;
A
#
# COMPACT_ATOMS: atom_id res chain seq x y z
N MET A 1 -2.94 9.21 2.28
CA MET A 1 -3.37 10.55 1.84
C MET A 1 -4.78 10.83 2.37
N LYS A 2 -5.31 12.07 2.23
CA LYS A 2 -6.70 12.39 2.55
C LYS A 2 -7.46 12.80 1.30
N PHE A 3 -8.69 12.32 1.17
CA PHE A 3 -9.64 12.80 0.18
C PHE A 3 -10.49 13.90 0.83
N LEU A 4 -10.33 15.13 0.35
CA LEU A 4 -11.02 16.30 0.88
C LEU A 4 -12.38 16.44 0.19
N GLN A 5 -13.40 16.83 0.96
CA GLN A 5 -14.71 17.14 0.39
C GLN A 5 -14.63 18.44 -0.42
N ILE A 6 -15.20 18.42 -1.63
CA ILE A 6 -15.17 19.54 -2.59
C ILE A 6 -15.85 20.80 -2.04
N LYS A 7 -16.85 20.66 -1.15
CA LYS A 7 -17.66 21.77 -0.60
C LYS A 7 -17.55 21.90 0.92
N PHE A 8 -16.35 21.84 1.47
CA PHE A 8 -16.15 22.06 2.90
C PHE A 8 -14.93 22.95 3.15
N ARG A 9 -15.10 23.96 4.02
CA ARG A 9 -14.04 24.90 4.39
C ARG A 9 -13.62 24.60 5.83
N GLU A 10 -12.41 24.07 6.01
CA GLU A 10 -11.85 23.82 7.33
C GLU A 10 -11.59 25.14 8.06
N LYS A 11 -11.91 25.20 9.35
CA LYS A 11 -11.50 26.34 10.18
C LYS A 11 -9.98 26.26 10.37
N GLN A 12 -9.28 27.39 10.30
CA GLN A 12 -7.83 27.49 10.48
C GLN A 12 -7.24 26.70 11.68
N PRO A 13 -7.88 26.65 12.88
CA PRO A 13 -7.39 25.82 13.99
C PRO A 13 -7.55 24.31 13.80
N GLU A 14 -8.40 23.84 12.88
CA GLU A 14 -8.59 22.41 12.59
C GLU A 14 -7.44 21.83 11.74
N GLY A 15 -6.57 22.68 11.20
CA GLY A 15 -5.39 22.32 10.40
C GLY A 15 -5.74 21.91 8.97
N PHE A 16 -4.97 22.42 8.01
CA PHE A 16 -5.20 22.14 6.59
C PHE A 16 -5.04 20.64 6.27
N ALA A 17 -6.04 20.09 5.58
CA ALA A 17 -6.09 18.69 5.14
C ALA A 17 -6.05 17.66 6.29
N LYS A 18 -6.55 18.04 7.46
CA LYS A 18 -6.68 17.13 8.61
C LYS A 18 -8.05 16.47 8.72
N ARG A 19 -9.09 16.96 8.06
CA ARG A 19 -10.37 16.25 7.86
C ARG A 19 -10.41 15.59 6.48
N GLY A 20 -11.31 14.63 6.30
CA GLY A 20 -11.44 13.86 5.06
C GLY A 20 -11.20 12.36 5.25
N ILE A 21 -11.54 11.59 4.22
CA ILE A 21 -11.41 10.13 4.22
C ILE A 21 -9.94 9.79 4.02
N ASN A 22 -9.36 8.99 4.92
CA ASN A 22 -8.00 8.53 4.73
C ASN A 22 -8.02 7.48 3.62
N TRP A 23 -7.09 7.58 2.68
CA TRP A 23 -6.99 6.62 1.60
C TRP A 23 -5.53 6.29 1.27
N HIS A 24 -5.34 5.09 0.74
CA HIS A 24 -4.06 4.58 0.28
C HIS A 24 -4.24 3.90 -1.08
N LEU A 25 -3.29 4.10 -1.99
CA LEU A 25 -3.33 3.53 -3.34
C LEU A 25 -2.22 2.49 -3.46
N CYS A 26 -2.61 1.28 -3.88
CA CYS A 26 -1.70 0.20 -4.20
C CYS A 26 -1.88 -0.20 -5.66
N SER A 27 -0.81 -0.16 -6.44
CA SER A 27 -0.82 -0.68 -7.81
C SER A 27 -0.10 -2.03 -7.86
N VAL A 28 -0.74 -3.00 -8.51
CA VAL A 28 -0.22 -4.35 -8.71
C VAL A 28 0.05 -4.54 -10.19
N ILE A 29 1.28 -4.97 -10.49
CA ILE A 29 1.71 -5.29 -11.85
C ILE A 29 1.87 -6.80 -11.94
N VAL A 30 1.14 -7.44 -12.86
CA VAL A 30 1.20 -8.88 -13.09
C VAL A 30 1.60 -9.15 -14.54
N LYS A 31 2.54 -10.08 -14.74
CA LYS A 31 2.87 -10.56 -16.08
C LYS A 31 2.05 -11.82 -16.39
N LYS A 32 1.17 -11.75 -17.38
CA LYS A 32 0.30 -12.86 -17.82
C LYS A 32 0.42 -13.05 -19.33
N GLY A 33 0.78 -14.25 -19.78
CA GLY A 33 0.88 -14.57 -21.21
C GLY A 33 1.81 -13.63 -22.00
N GLY A 34 2.89 -13.15 -21.37
CA GLY A 34 3.83 -12.21 -21.99
C GLY A 34 3.42 -10.73 -21.94
N LYS A 35 2.18 -10.41 -21.54
CA LYS A 35 1.71 -9.03 -21.35
C LYS A 35 1.78 -8.61 -19.88
N LEU A 36 1.92 -7.31 -19.65
CA LEU A 36 1.84 -6.71 -18.32
C LEU A 36 0.42 -6.17 -18.11
N GLU A 37 -0.23 -6.60 -17.04
CA GLU A 37 -1.51 -6.12 -16.56
C GLU A 37 -1.28 -5.29 -15.31
N VAL A 38 -1.88 -4.10 -15.26
CA VAL A 38 -1.80 -3.20 -14.10
C VAL A 38 -3.20 -3.06 -13.51
N SER A 39 -3.30 -3.27 -12.20
CA SER A 39 -4.51 -3.00 -11.42
C SER A 39 -4.20 -2.04 -10.29
N SER A 40 -5.05 -1.05 -10.07
CA SER A 40 -4.89 -0.04 -9.01
C SER A 40 -6.02 -0.17 -8.02
N ASN A 41 -5.68 -0.38 -6.75
CA ASN A 41 -6.59 -0.62 -5.65
C ASN A 41 -6.52 0.54 -4.67
N ALA A 42 -7.64 1.23 -4.49
CA ALA A 42 -7.77 2.30 -3.51
C ALA A 42 -8.38 1.75 -2.21
N HIS A 43 -7.59 1.78 -1.14
CA HIS A 43 -8.01 1.39 0.20
C HIS A 43 -8.54 2.62 0.93
N LEU A 44 -9.83 2.62 1.28
CA LEU A 44 -10.47 3.67 2.08
C LEU A 44 -10.45 3.27 3.55
N LEU A 45 -10.01 4.19 4.41
CA LEU A 45 -9.74 3.96 5.83
C LEU A 45 -10.53 4.99 6.65
N ASN A 46 -11.47 4.50 7.48
CA ASN A 46 -12.29 5.35 8.35
C ASN A 46 -11.44 6.13 9.35
N SER A 47 -10.47 5.45 9.97
CA SER A 47 -9.42 6.06 10.78
C SER A 47 -8.11 5.32 10.53
N CYS A 48 -7.01 6.06 10.42
CA CYS A 48 -5.69 5.49 10.21
C CYS A 48 -4.66 6.40 10.87
N SER A 49 -3.98 5.88 11.89
CA SER A 49 -2.71 6.45 12.33
C SER A 49 -1.65 6.06 11.30
N GLN A 50 -0.73 6.97 10.98
CA GLN A 50 0.39 6.69 10.07
C GLN A 50 1.41 5.76 10.74
N TYR A 51 0.98 4.54 11.01
CA TYR A 51 1.69 3.54 11.78
C TYR A 51 1.84 2.26 10.96
N TRP A 52 2.89 1.50 11.25
CA TRP A 52 3.25 0.32 10.47
C TRP A 52 2.18 -0.77 10.46
N PHE A 53 1.35 -0.84 11.51
CA PHE A 53 0.26 -1.81 11.59
C PHE A 53 -0.82 -1.56 10.52
N ALA A 54 -1.17 -0.29 10.27
CA ALA A 54 -2.12 0.04 9.21
C ALA A 54 -1.56 -0.31 7.82
N VAL A 55 -0.25 -0.11 7.63
CA VAL A 55 0.46 -0.53 6.42
C VAL A 55 0.41 -2.05 6.25
N LEU A 56 0.61 -2.82 7.32
CA LEU A 56 0.49 -4.28 7.29
C LEU A 56 -0.91 -4.72 6.86
N SER A 57 -1.97 -4.14 7.44
CA SER A 57 -3.36 -4.49 7.09
C SER A 57 -3.67 -4.23 5.61
N ILE A 58 -3.13 -3.15 5.04
CA ILE A 58 -3.25 -2.87 3.60
C ILE A 58 -2.55 -3.97 2.79
N HIS A 59 -1.33 -4.36 3.16
CA HIS A 59 -0.61 -5.43 2.49
C HIS A 59 -1.35 -6.77 2.59
N GLU A 60 -1.85 -7.16 3.76
CA GLU A 60 -2.62 -8.41 3.94
C GLU A 60 -3.88 -8.45 3.08
N GLN A 61 -4.60 -7.34 2.99
CA GLN A 61 -5.78 -7.24 2.12
C GLN A 61 -5.38 -7.33 0.65
N LEU A 62 -4.27 -6.70 0.25
CA LEU A 62 -3.75 -6.74 -1.11
C LEU A 62 -3.34 -8.16 -1.51
N MET A 63 -2.64 -8.88 -0.63
CA MET A 63 -2.26 -10.28 -0.84
C MET A 63 -3.49 -11.18 -0.97
N THR A 64 -4.52 -10.95 -0.15
CA THR A 64 -5.81 -11.66 -0.27
C THR A 64 -6.44 -11.42 -1.64
N LEU A 65 -6.44 -10.17 -2.11
CA LEU A 65 -6.97 -9.83 -3.42
C LEU A 65 -6.17 -10.50 -4.54
N ILE A 66 -4.83 -10.45 -4.47
CA ILE A 66 -3.93 -11.10 -5.44
C ILE A 66 -4.19 -12.60 -5.50
N LYS A 67 -4.44 -13.27 -4.37
CA LYS A 67 -4.80 -14.69 -4.37
C LYS A 67 -6.09 -14.99 -5.10
N ILE A 68 -7.11 -14.15 -4.89
CA ILE A 68 -8.42 -14.34 -5.50
C ILE A 68 -8.33 -14.11 -7.01
N THR A 69 -7.64 -13.07 -7.45
CA THR A 69 -7.53 -12.70 -8.87
C THR A 69 -6.50 -13.52 -9.63
N HIS A 70 -5.41 -13.92 -8.97
CA HIS A 70 -4.26 -14.62 -9.53
C HIS A 70 -3.76 -15.74 -8.60
N PRO A 71 -4.52 -16.84 -8.45
CA PRO A 71 -4.23 -17.89 -7.45
C PRO A 71 -2.89 -18.62 -7.63
N ILE A 72 -2.29 -18.52 -8.81
CA ILE A 72 -0.99 -19.14 -9.14
C ILE A 72 0.18 -18.33 -8.55
N ILE A 73 -0.02 -17.05 -8.21
CA ILE A 73 1.02 -16.17 -7.70
C ILE A 73 1.33 -16.53 -6.25
N THR A 74 2.59 -16.89 -6.00
CA THR A 74 3.12 -17.24 -4.67
C THR A 74 4.23 -16.32 -4.20
N LYS A 75 4.71 -15.42 -5.07
CA LYS A 75 5.83 -14.51 -4.79
C LYS A 75 5.50 -13.12 -5.25
N VAL A 76 5.85 -12.14 -4.42
CA VAL A 76 5.60 -10.72 -4.70
C VAL A 76 6.84 -9.89 -4.35
N TYR A 77 6.96 -8.78 -5.07
CA TYR A 77 7.97 -7.75 -4.84
C TYR A 77 7.23 -6.48 -4.46
N LEU A 78 7.55 -5.93 -3.30
CA LEU A 78 6.92 -4.71 -2.79
C LEU A 78 7.81 -3.51 -3.04
N ARG A 79 7.18 -2.38 -3.37
CA ARG A 79 7.82 -1.07 -3.42
C ARG A 79 6.93 -0.07 -2.69
N SER A 80 7.50 0.75 -1.82
CA SER A 80 6.77 1.82 -1.14
C SER A 80 7.57 3.12 -1.11
N ASP A 81 6.96 4.19 -0.62
CA ASP A 81 7.70 5.41 -0.33
C ASP A 81 8.64 5.20 0.88
N LYS A 82 9.66 6.05 1.00
CA LYS A 82 10.61 6.04 2.12
C LYS A 82 10.09 6.85 3.32
N ALA A 83 8.87 6.56 3.78
CA ALA A 83 8.34 7.07 5.05
C ALA A 83 8.52 6.04 6.18
N GLY A 84 8.66 6.54 7.40
CA GLY A 84 8.91 5.70 8.58
C GLY A 84 7.85 4.62 8.83
N CYS A 85 6.61 4.80 8.37
CA CYS A 85 5.56 3.79 8.52
C CYS A 85 5.76 2.54 7.63
N TYR A 86 6.50 2.65 6.52
CA TYR A 86 6.86 1.51 5.65
C TYR A 86 8.20 0.89 6.03
N TYR A 87 9.00 1.58 6.83
CA TYR A 87 10.33 1.15 7.23
C TYR A 87 10.40 0.91 8.74
N THR A 88 9.86 -0.22 9.20
CA THR A 88 9.96 -0.66 10.60
C THR A 88 10.28 -2.15 10.69
N SER A 89 11.02 -2.54 11.73
CA SER A 89 11.31 -3.95 12.02
C SER A 89 10.04 -4.77 12.26
N GLY A 90 9.03 -4.17 12.91
CA GLY A 90 7.72 -4.78 13.16
C GLY A 90 6.99 -5.15 11.88
N LEU A 91 6.95 -4.24 10.90
CA LEU A 91 6.36 -4.53 9.59
C LEU A 91 7.10 -5.65 8.86
N LEU A 92 8.43 -5.57 8.80
CA LEU A 92 9.25 -6.57 8.11
C LEU A 92 9.13 -7.96 8.74
N ALA A 93 9.03 -8.04 10.07
CA ALA A 93 8.78 -9.29 10.77
C ALA A 93 7.36 -9.82 10.48
N ALA A 94 6.35 -8.94 10.55
CA ALA A 94 4.97 -9.33 10.33
C ALA A 94 4.71 -9.80 8.89
N LEU A 95 5.34 -9.21 7.87
CA LEU A 95 5.24 -9.68 6.49
C LEU A 95 5.68 -11.15 6.33
N ARG A 96 6.63 -11.62 7.15
CA ARG A 96 7.00 -13.06 7.17
C ARG A 96 5.92 -13.94 7.78
N VAL A 97 5.15 -13.43 8.73
CA VAL A 97 4.01 -14.15 9.32
C VAL A 97 2.86 -14.23 8.31
N VAL A 98 2.62 -13.16 7.55
CA VAL A 98 1.64 -13.14 6.45
C VAL A 98 1.94 -14.22 5.41
N ARG A 99 3.22 -14.48 5.12
CA ARG A 99 3.61 -15.62 4.28
C ARG A 99 3.08 -16.95 4.81
N SER A 100 3.13 -17.20 6.10
CA SER A 100 2.65 -18.46 6.68
C SER A 100 1.13 -18.57 6.63
N SER A 101 0.39 -17.47 6.83
CA SER A 101 -1.08 -17.49 6.80
C SER A 101 -1.65 -17.48 5.38
N GLN A 102 -0.99 -16.76 4.46
CA GLN A 102 -1.48 -16.52 3.11
C GLN A 102 -0.59 -17.12 2.03
N GLY A 103 0.47 -17.88 2.31
CA GLY A 103 1.26 -18.56 1.28
C GLY A 103 1.84 -17.66 0.16
N ILE A 104 1.85 -16.34 0.34
CA ILE A 104 2.48 -15.38 -0.56
C ILE A 104 3.76 -14.89 0.11
N ASP A 105 4.88 -15.12 -0.56
CA ASP A 105 6.19 -14.73 -0.09
C ASP A 105 6.58 -13.34 -0.61
N VAL A 106 6.84 -12.42 0.33
CA VAL A 106 7.44 -11.12 0.01
C VAL A 106 8.95 -11.31 -0.16
N VAL A 107 9.38 -11.43 -1.41
CA VAL A 107 10.77 -11.74 -1.76
C VAL A 107 11.69 -10.54 -1.53
N LYS A 108 11.18 -9.35 -1.79
CA LYS A 108 11.90 -8.09 -1.68
C LYS A 108 10.95 -6.97 -1.32
N TYR A 109 11.45 -6.03 -0.52
CA TYR A 109 10.76 -4.78 -0.23
C TYR A 109 11.70 -3.60 -0.48
N ASP A 110 11.45 -2.88 -1.57
CA ASP A 110 12.22 -1.71 -1.99
C ASP A 110 11.52 -0.40 -1.61
N PHE A 111 12.30 0.68 -1.53
CA PHE A 111 11.80 2.00 -1.17
C PHE A 111 12.17 3.03 -2.24
N ALA A 112 11.21 3.85 -2.65
CA ALA A 112 11.43 4.98 -3.53
C ALA A 112 12.13 6.13 -2.80
N GLU A 113 13.03 6.85 -3.49
CA GLU A 113 13.70 7.99 -2.88
C GLU A 113 12.71 9.12 -2.50
N PRO A 114 13.01 9.92 -1.47
CA PRO A 114 12.19 11.07 -1.12
C PRO A 114 12.03 11.99 -2.33
N GLN A 115 10.77 12.34 -2.62
CA GLN A 115 10.36 13.22 -3.72
C GLN A 115 10.51 12.69 -5.15
N HIS A 116 11.09 11.51 -5.37
CA HIS A 116 11.27 10.91 -6.70
C HIS A 116 10.81 9.44 -6.72
N GLY A 117 10.53 8.87 -7.89
CA GLY A 117 10.26 7.44 -8.01
C GLY A 117 8.98 6.90 -7.38
N LYS A 118 7.99 7.76 -7.17
CA LYS A 118 6.66 7.38 -6.64
C LYS A 118 5.70 6.86 -7.71
N ASP A 119 6.00 7.11 -8.98
CA ASP A 119 5.19 6.64 -10.09
C ASP A 119 5.51 5.17 -10.42
N ILE A 120 4.50 4.44 -10.88
CA ILE A 120 4.59 3.02 -11.25
C ILE A 120 5.57 2.79 -12.40
N CYS A 121 5.68 3.76 -13.29
CA CYS A 121 6.55 3.72 -14.47
C CYS A 121 7.97 4.22 -14.19
N TYR A 122 8.26 4.69 -12.98
CA TYR A 122 9.57 5.24 -12.66
C TYR A 122 10.57 4.11 -12.40
N ARG A 123 11.57 4.04 -13.27
CA ARG A 123 12.67 3.05 -13.23
C ARG A 123 13.53 3.17 -11.98
#